data_AF-A0A2S9GL65-F1
#
_entry.id   AF-A0A2S9GL65-F1
#
_cell.length_a   1.000
_cell.length_b   1.000
_cell.length_c   1.000
_cell.angle_alpha   90.00
_cell.angle_beta   90.00
_cell.angle_gamma   90.00
#
_symmetry.space_group_name_H-M   'P 1'
#
loop_
_entity.id
_entity.type
_entity.pdbx_description
1 polymer ?
#
loop_
_entity_poly.entity_id
_entity_poly.type
_entity_poly.pdbx_seq_one_letter_code
_entity_poly.pdbx_strand_id
1 'polypeptide(L)' 'MSETRSEATQSGAGYRLHYAEIYNWGTFDDHAWRFTPGTDTALLTGDIGSGKSTIVDALTTLLVPA' A
#
# COMPACT_ATOMS: atom_id res chain seq x y z
N MET A 1 15.80 20.57 27.67
CA MET A 1 15.74 19.21 27.13
C MET A 1 14.28 18.82 27.13
N SER A 2 13.56 19.24 26.09
CA SER A 2 12.10 19.07 26.03
C SER A 2 11.81 17.73 25.37
N GLU A 3 11.17 16.85 26.14
CA GLU A 3 10.66 15.56 25.70
C GLU A 3 9.81 15.73 24.43
N THR A 4 10.25 15.10 23.35
CA THR A 4 9.42 14.86 22.18
C THR A 4 8.33 13.88 22.61
N ARG A 5 7.16 14.39 23.01
CA ARG A 5 5.96 13.58 23.18
C ARG A 5 5.71 12.85 21.87
N SER A 6 5.90 11.53 21.87
CA SER A 6 5.30 10.66 20.87
C SER A 6 3.80 10.80 21.06
N GLU A 7 3.15 11.56 20.16
CA GLU A 7 1.70 11.51 20.03
C GLU A 7 1.35 10.07 19.65
N ALA A 8 0.81 9.33 20.63
CA ALA A 8 0.08 8.11 20.34
C ALA A 8 -0.94 8.47 19.27
N THR A 9 -0.76 7.93 18.05
CA THR A 9 -1.70 8.12 16.96
C THR A 9 -3.07 7.77 17.50
N GLN A 10 -3.92 8.78 17.70
CA GLN A 10 -5.33 8.54 17.99
C GLN A 10 -5.79 7.54 16.94
N SER A 11 -6.36 6.42 17.37
CA SER A 11 -6.96 5.43 16.47
C SER A 11 -8.14 6.10 15.76
N GLY A 12 -7.83 6.89 14.74
CA GLY A 12 -8.80 7.62 13.95
C GLY A 12 -9.72 6.63 13.29
N ALA A 13 -11.01 6.96 13.27
CA ALA A 13 -12.01 6.19 12.53
C ALA A 13 -11.54 6.02 11.07
N GLY A 14 -11.45 4.78 10.58
CA GLY A 14 -11.01 4.48 9.23
C GLY A 14 -10.57 3.03 9.05
N TYR A 15 -10.46 2.60 7.80
CA TYR A 15 -9.92 1.28 7.42
C TYR A 15 -8.48 1.44 6.92
N ARG A 16 -7.60 0.52 7.31
CA ARG A 16 -6.19 0.48 6.89
C ARG A 16 -5.89 -0.81 6.15
N LEU A 17 -5.10 -0.72 5.09
CA LEU A 17 -4.73 -1.87 4.28
C LEU A 17 -3.73 -2.76 5.04
N HIS A 18 -4.13 -3.98 5.34
CA HIS A 18 -3.25 -4.96 5.98
C HIS A 18 -2.28 -5.58 4.96
N TYR A 19 -2.82 -6.14 3.88
CA TYR A 19 -2.08 -6.56 2.68
C TYR A 19 -3.00 -6.54 1.45
N ALA A 20 -2.41 -6.56 0.26
CA ALA A 20 -3.07 -6.82 -1.01
C ALA A 20 -2.31 -7.92 -1.77
N GLU A 21 -3.04 -8.77 -2.49
CA GLU A 21 -2.48 -9.77 -3.38
C GLU A 21 -2.90 -9.47 -4.81
N ILE A 22 -1.93 -9.51 -5.71
CA ILE A 22 -2.09 -9.12 -7.11
C ILE A 22 -1.68 -10.30 -7.97
N TYR A 23 -2.56 -10.67 -8.89
CA TYR A 23 -2.36 -11.78 -9.81
C TYR A 23 -2.87 -11.39 -11.19
N ASN A 24 -2.04 -11.59 -12.22
CA ASN A 24 -2.34 -11.28 -13.62
C ASN A 24 -2.80 -9.83 -13.84
N TRP A 25 -2.10 -8.85 -13.25
CA TRP A 25 -2.38 -7.42 -13.42
C TRP A 25 -1.13 -6.64 -13.85
N GLY A 26 -1.10 -6.21 -15.12
CA GLY A 26 -0.01 -5.42 -15.68
C GLY A 26 1.34 -6.14 -15.62
N THR A 27 2.29 -5.59 -14.85
CA THR A 27 3.65 -6.14 -14.65
C THR A 27 3.70 -7.32 -13.67
N PHE A 28 2.59 -7.65 -13.02
CA PHE A 28 2.48 -8.76 -12.07
C PHE A 28 1.71 -9.92 -12.72
N ASP A 29 2.41 -10.80 -13.43
CA ASP A 29 1.87 -11.98 -14.11
C ASP A 29 2.44 -13.29 -13.57
N ASP A 30 1.74 -14.39 -13.86
CA ASP A 30 2.10 -15.79 -13.62
C ASP A 30 2.35 -16.20 -12.15
N HIS A 31 2.37 -15.25 -11.21
CA HIS A 31 2.56 -15.47 -9.78
C HIS A 31 1.68 -14.49 -8.97
N ALA A 32 1.22 -14.93 -7.80
CA ALA A 32 0.55 -14.06 -6.85
C ALA A 32 1.59 -13.25 -6.08
N TRP A 33 1.58 -11.93 -6.27
CA TRP A 33 2.47 -11.00 -5.60
C TRP A 33 1.76 -10.37 -4.41
N ARG A 34 2.38 -10.43 -3.23
CA ARG A 34 1.83 -9.84 -2.00
C ARG A 34 2.50 -8.52 -1.66
N PHE A 35 1.70 -7.48 -1.52
CA PHE A 35 2.08 -6.18 -0.99
C PHE A 35 1.56 -6.04 0.45
N THR A 36 2.46 -5.85 1.43
CA THR A 36 2.11 -5.86 2.87
C THR A 36 2.50 -4.55 3.54
N PRO A 37 1.61 -3.52 3.55
CA PRO A 37 1.82 -2.30 4.34
C PRO A 37 1.75 -2.53 5.84
N GLY A 38 1.12 -3.62 6.30
CA GLY A 38 1.01 -3.92 7.73
C GLY A 38 0.16 -2.91 8.48
N THR A 39 -0.84 -2.29 7.83
CA THR A 39 -1.66 -1.18 8.35
C THR A 39 -0.93 0.16 8.57
N ASP A 40 0.35 0.23 8.19
CA ASP A 40 1.17 1.44 8.26
C ASP A 40 1.31 2.14 6.89
N THR A 41 1.94 3.31 6.90
CA THR A 41 2.33 4.01 5.68
C THR A 41 3.44 3.23 4.97
N ALA A 42 3.22 2.87 3.71
CA ALA A 42 4.20 2.18 2.88
C ALA A 42 4.82 3.12 1.83
N LEU A 43 6.13 2.96 1.58
CA LEU A 43 6.85 3.64 0.49
C LEU A 43 7.10 2.65 -0.64
N LEU A 44 6.61 2.96 -1.85
CA LEU A 44 6.91 2.18 -3.04
C LEU A 44 8.14 2.74 -3.76
N THR A 45 9.21 1.96 -3.82
CA THR A 45 10.44 2.29 -4.54
C THR A 45 10.79 1.19 -5.55
N GLY A 46 11.73 1.50 -6.45
CA GLY A 46 12.17 0.60 -7.51
C GLY A 46 12.44 1.35 -8.81
N ASP A 47 13.07 0.68 -9.77
CA ASP A 47 13.48 1.26 -11.05
C ASP A 47 12.30 1.59 -11.98
N ILE A 48 12.56 2.37 -13.02
CA ILE A 48 11.55 2.65 -14.05
C ILE A 48 11.10 1.32 -14.68
N GLY A 49 9.78 1.12 -14.81
CA GLY A 49 9.20 -0.12 -15.33
C GLY A 49 8.98 -1.22 -14.28
N SER A 50 9.36 -1.01 -13.01
CA SER A 50 9.23 -2.02 -11.94
C SER A 50 7.81 -2.29 -11.43
N GLY A 51 6.76 -1.72 -12.06
CA GLY A 51 5.37 -1.97 -11.65
C GLY A 51 4.81 -1.14 -10.48
N LYS A 52 5.53 -0.12 -9.99
CA LYS A 52 5.04 0.74 -8.89
C LYS A 52 3.66 1.36 -9.18
N SER A 53 3.51 2.02 -10.32
CA SER A 53 2.23 2.62 -10.74
C SER A 53 1.15 1.57 -10.98
N THR A 54 1.53 0.36 -11.41
CA THR A 54 0.63 -0.77 -11.61
C THR A 54 0.00 -1.24 -10.29
N ILE A 55 0.76 -1.29 -9.19
CA ILE A 55 0.19 -1.55 -7.86
C ILE A 55 -0.80 -0.45 -7.47
N VAL A 56 -0.42 0.82 -7.66
CA VAL A 56 -1.27 1.95 -7.27
C VAL A 56 -2.60 1.90 -8.03
N ASP A 57 -2.53 1.66 -9.34
CA ASP A 57 -3.69 1.49 -10.21
C ASP A 57 -4.62 0.35 -9.74
N ALA A 58 -4.06 -0.83 -9.44
CA ALA A 58 -4.84 -1.96 -8.93
C ALA A 58 -5.55 -1.63 -7.61
N LEU A 59 -4.84 -1.00 -6.67
CA LEU A 59 -5.42 -0.58 -5.39
C LEU A 59 -6.52 0.46 -5.58
N THR A 60 -6.30 1.46 -6.43
CA THR A 60 -7.32 2.49 -6.70
C THR A 60 -8.54 1.91 -7.40
N THR A 61 -8.37 0.96 -8.33
CA THR A 61 -9.47 0.26 -9.01
C THR A 61 -10.37 -0.47 -8.02
N LEU A 62 -9.82 -1.04 -6.95
CA LEU A 62 -10.58 -1.75 -5.93
C LEU A 62 -11.20 -0.84 -4.87
N LEU A 63 -10.52 0.24 -4.50
CA LEU A 63 -10.84 1.05 -3.32
C LEU A 63 -11.56 2.36 -3.63
N VAL A 64 -11.50 2.83 -4.89
CA VAL A 64 -12.16 4.06 -5.32
C VAL A 64 -13.42 3.69 -6.11
N PRO A 65 -14.62 4.11 -5.64
CA PRO A 65 -15.85 3.90 -6.40
C PRO A 65 -15.80 4.62 -7.74
N ALA A 66 -16.46 4.06 -8.76
CA ALA A 66 -16.70 4.70 -10.05
C ALA A 66 -17.74 5.83 -9.95
#